data_AF-A0A4Y2CGK3-F1
#
_entry.id   AF-A0A4Y2CGK3-F1
#
_cell.length_a   1.000
_cell.length_b   1.000
_cell.length_c   1.000
_cell.angle_alpha   90.00
_cell.angle_beta   90.00
_cell.angle_gamma   90.00
#
_symmetry.space_group_name_H-M   'P 1'
#
loop_
_entity.id
_entity.type
_entity.pdbx_description
1 polymer ?
#
loop_
_entity_poly.entity_id
_entity_poly.type
_entity_poly.pdbx_seq_one_letter_code
_entity_poly.pdbx_strand_id
1 'polypeptide(L)'
;MNPSCVELLFAHDLMRFVMRQHRLTWMPADIVYFYRHTCVTKFTYAIGMAVIEMTDILKLQIKEKFKHMCESGFTSNRHFEMEMKSSALTEFTNGFNLRRFLAFCGMVTGLAVRFYLHGCSQAPYQAVAVIAEVMMDNKGSFKSSGGWDSLQEECIDILTSDYSSCGCFSRFQLPLFKT
;
A
#
# COMPACT_ATOMS: atom_id res chain seq x y z
N MET A 1 -9.52 18.07 -1.18
CA MET A 1 -8.28 18.51 -1.88
C MET A 1 -8.00 17.51 -2.99
N ASN A 2 -7.50 17.96 -4.15
CA ASN A 2 -7.10 17.01 -5.21
C ASN A 2 -5.75 16.37 -4.85
N PRO A 3 -5.58 15.03 -5.03
CA PRO A 3 -4.30 14.35 -4.98
C PRO A 3 -3.21 15.12 -5.69
N SER A 4 -2.14 15.43 -4.97
CA SER A 4 -0.89 15.81 -5.61
C SER A 4 -0.45 14.63 -6.50
N CYS A 5 0.03 14.94 -7.71
CA CYS A 5 0.32 13.91 -8.71
C CYS A 5 1.33 12.86 -8.22
N VAL A 6 2.20 13.23 -7.27
CA VAL A 6 3.25 12.34 -6.75
C VAL A 6 2.67 11.23 -5.89
N GLU A 7 1.81 11.56 -4.93
CA GLU A 7 1.16 10.62 -4.00
C GLU A 7 0.21 9.68 -4.78
N LEU A 8 -0.49 10.20 -5.78
CA LEU A 8 -1.34 9.39 -6.65
C LEU A 8 -0.52 8.44 -7.53
N LEU A 9 0.55 8.92 -8.15
CA LEU A 9 1.44 8.10 -8.97
C LEU A 9 2.12 7.01 -8.11
N PHE A 10 2.57 7.35 -6.90
CA PHE A 10 3.10 6.42 -5.93
C PHE A 10 2.11 5.30 -5.60
N ALA A 11 0.88 5.65 -5.24
CA ALA A 11 -0.16 4.68 -4.89
C ALA A 11 -0.51 3.77 -6.08
N HIS A 12 -0.55 4.30 -7.30
CA HIS A 12 -0.74 3.51 -8.51
C HIS A 12 0.40 2.52 -8.77
N ASP A 13 1.65 2.97 -8.65
CA ASP A 13 2.82 2.11 -8.84
C ASP A 13 2.86 0.99 -7.79
N LEU A 14 2.53 1.31 -6.53
CA LEU A 14 2.41 0.34 -5.46
C LEU A 14 1.31 -0.71 -5.75
N MET A 15 0.09 -0.27 -6.07
CA MET A 15 -1.00 -1.20 -6.36
C MET A 15 -0.67 -2.08 -7.58
N ARG A 16 -0.04 -1.50 -8.61
CA ARG A 16 0.41 -2.25 -9.80
C ARG A 16 1.43 -3.32 -9.42
N PHE A 17 2.37 -2.99 -8.53
CA PHE A 17 3.34 -3.94 -8.02
C PHE A 17 2.65 -5.09 -7.29
N VAL A 18 1.76 -4.80 -6.34
CA VAL A 18 1.02 -5.81 -5.57
C VAL A 18 0.19 -6.72 -6.49
N MET A 19 -0.57 -6.16 -7.43
CA MET A 19 -1.35 -6.96 -8.38
C MET A 19 -0.47 -7.92 -9.20
N ARG A 20 0.72 -7.48 -9.61
CA ARG A 20 1.69 -8.33 -10.32
C ARG A 20 2.24 -9.46 -9.46
N GLN A 21 2.50 -9.22 -8.18
CA GLN A 21 2.92 -10.29 -7.25
C GLN A 21 1.86 -11.39 -7.13
N HIS A 22 0.58 -11.02 -7.22
CA HIS A 22 -0.55 -11.96 -7.27
C HIS A 22 -0.89 -12.48 -8.67
N ARG A 23 -0.10 -12.14 -9.71
CA ARG A 23 -0.34 -12.49 -11.12
C ARG A 23 -1.71 -12.03 -11.64
N LEU A 24 -2.21 -10.91 -11.13
CA LEU A 24 -3.49 -10.33 -11.52
C LEU A 24 -3.30 -9.30 -12.64
N THR A 25 -4.16 -9.38 -13.65
CA THR A 25 -4.20 -8.44 -14.78
C THR A 25 -5.02 -7.22 -14.42
N TRP A 26 -4.44 -6.34 -13.60
CA TRP A 26 -4.98 -5.01 -13.36
C TRP A 26 -4.13 -3.95 -14.06
N MET A 27 -4.82 -3.04 -14.73
CA MET A 27 -4.19 -1.89 -15.38
C MET A 27 -4.65 -0.61 -14.70
N PRO A 28 -3.73 0.33 -14.42
CA PRO A 28 -4.11 1.65 -13.93
C PRO A 28 -4.91 2.41 -14.99
N ALA A 29 -5.68 3.41 -14.55
CA ALA A 29 -6.44 4.28 -15.44
C ALA A 29 -5.52 5.12 -16.34
N ASP A 30 -6.03 5.55 -17.49
CA ASP A 30 -5.24 6.27 -18.51
C ASP A 30 -4.61 7.57 -17.99
N ILE A 31 -5.24 8.21 -17.00
CA ILE A 31 -4.73 9.43 -16.35
C ILE A 31 -3.34 9.25 -15.73
N VAL A 32 -2.96 8.01 -15.39
CA VAL A 32 -1.64 7.71 -14.84
C VAL A 32 -0.53 7.92 -15.87
N TYR A 33 -0.81 7.69 -17.17
CA TYR A 33 0.17 7.95 -18.22
C TYR A 33 0.51 9.44 -18.27
N PHE A 34 -0.49 10.32 -18.12
CA PHE A 34 -0.26 11.76 -18.03
C PHE A 34 0.67 12.11 -16.85
N TYR A 35 0.39 11.57 -15.66
CA TYR A 35 1.21 11.87 -14.47
C TYR A 35 2.66 11.39 -14.58
N ARG A 36 2.92 10.29 -15.29
CA ARG A 36 4.29 9.82 -15.52
C ARG A 36 5.14 10.79 -16.34
N HIS A 37 4.51 11.63 -17.17
CA HIS A 37 5.23 12.66 -17.92
C HIS A 37 5.54 13.89 -17.08
N THR A 38 4.76 14.14 -16.01
CA THR A 38 4.87 15.36 -15.22
C THR A 38 5.55 15.16 -13.88
N CYS A 39 5.57 13.93 -13.35
CA CYS A 39 5.98 13.65 -11.97
C CYS A 39 6.89 12.41 -11.91
N VAL A 40 7.98 12.52 -11.14
CA VAL A 40 8.89 11.41 -10.88
C VAL A 40 8.28 10.50 -9.82
N THR A 41 8.21 9.21 -10.12
CA THR A 41 7.71 8.23 -9.15
C THR A 41 8.63 8.15 -7.93
N LYS A 42 8.03 8.08 -6.74
CA LYS A 42 8.71 7.83 -5.47
C LYS A 42 8.58 6.38 -5.03
N PHE A 43 7.89 5.56 -5.82
CA PHE A 43 7.82 4.13 -5.58
C PHE A 43 9.16 3.47 -5.92
N THR A 44 9.61 2.56 -5.06
CA THR A 44 10.79 1.71 -5.29
C THR A 44 10.42 0.25 -5.06
N TYR A 45 11.25 -0.66 -5.56
CA TYR A 45 11.07 -2.10 -5.34
C TYR A 45 11.04 -2.46 -3.84
N ALA A 46 11.90 -1.83 -3.02
CA ALA A 46 11.94 -2.08 -1.58
C ALA A 46 10.63 -1.70 -0.90
N ILE A 47 10.00 -0.58 -1.28
CA ILE A 47 8.68 -0.20 -0.77
C ILE A 47 7.65 -1.27 -1.12
N GLY A 48 7.64 -1.72 -2.38
CA GLY A 48 6.75 -2.80 -2.83
C GLY A 48 6.92 -4.07 -2.00
N MET A 49 8.17 -4.50 -1.77
CA MET A 49 8.47 -5.71 -0.99
C MET A 49 8.09 -5.55 0.49
N ALA A 50 8.38 -4.40 1.12
CA ALA A 50 8.02 -4.15 2.50
C ALA A 50 6.50 -4.16 2.70
N VAL A 51 5.73 -3.65 1.72
CA VAL A 51 4.26 -3.72 1.75
C VAL A 51 3.78 -5.17 1.62
N ILE A 52 4.39 -5.99 0.76
CA ILE A 52 4.05 -7.43 0.67
C ILE A 52 4.33 -8.15 1.99
N GLU A 53 5.49 -7.89 2.62
CA GLU A 53 5.82 -8.47 3.92
C GLU A 53 4.79 -8.06 4.99
N MET A 54 4.41 -6.78 5.03
CA MET A 54 3.35 -6.29 5.92
C MET A 54 2.01 -6.96 5.64
N THR A 55 1.64 -7.16 4.37
CA THR A 55 0.44 -7.91 3.98
C THR A 55 0.48 -9.35 4.50
N ASP A 56 1.64 -10.00 4.43
CA ASP A 56 1.82 -11.39 4.90
C ASP A 56 1.75 -11.49 6.43
N ILE A 57 2.35 -10.55 7.16
CA ILE A 57 2.21 -10.42 8.63
C ILE A 57 0.74 -10.24 9.01
N LEU A 58 0.01 -9.39 8.28
CA LEU A 58 -1.39 -9.05 8.55
C LEU A 58 -2.40 -10.02 7.91
N LYS A 59 -1.96 -11.12 7.29
CA LYS A 59 -2.81 -11.99 6.45
C LYS A 59 -4.10 -12.48 7.12
N LEU A 60 -4.04 -12.79 8.42
CA LEU A 60 -5.18 -13.27 9.19
C LEU A 60 -6.19 -12.15 9.42
N GLN A 61 -5.72 -10.98 9.87
CA GLN A 61 -6.54 -9.80 10.06
C GLN A 61 -7.20 -9.34 8.75
N ILE A 62 -6.45 -9.37 7.63
CA ILE A 62 -6.99 -9.08 6.30
C ILE A 62 -8.10 -10.06 5.93
N LYS A 63 -7.91 -11.36 6.20
CA LYS A 63 -8.92 -12.39 5.92
C LYS A 63 -10.19 -12.19 6.75
N GLU A 64 -10.03 -11.93 8.03
CA GLU A 64 -11.15 -11.69 8.96
C GLU A 64 -11.91 -10.41 8.60
N LYS A 65 -11.18 -9.32 8.32
CA LYS A 65 -11.77 -8.05 7.89
C LYS A 65 -12.52 -8.20 6.57
N PHE A 66 -11.94 -8.90 5.60
CA PHE A 66 -12.63 -9.21 4.34
C PHE A 66 -13.94 -9.97 4.58
N LYS A 67 -13.90 -11.03 5.39
CA LYS A 67 -15.08 -11.82 5.75
C LYS A 67 -16.15 -10.94 6.40
N HIS A 68 -15.78 -10.14 7.39
CA HIS A 68 -16.70 -9.24 8.09
C HIS A 68 -17.36 -8.23 7.14
N MET A 69 -16.59 -7.64 6.22
CA MET A 69 -17.13 -6.72 5.21
C MET A 69 -18.13 -7.43 4.29
N CYS A 70 -17.81 -8.64 3.80
CA CYS A 70 -18.74 -9.43 2.99
C CYS A 70 -20.03 -9.77 3.72
N GLU A 71 -19.94 -10.21 4.99
CA GLU A 71 -21.10 -10.54 5.84
C GLU A 71 -21.96 -9.31 6.15
N SER A 72 -21.34 -8.14 6.26
CA SER A 72 -22.02 -6.85 6.45
C SER A 72 -22.70 -6.31 5.18
N GLY A 73 -22.72 -7.09 4.09
CA GLY A 73 -23.36 -6.70 2.84
C GLY A 73 -22.56 -5.69 2.02
N PHE A 74 -21.24 -5.61 2.20
CA PHE A 74 -20.37 -4.74 1.40
C PHE A 74 -20.23 -5.32 -0.02
N THR A 75 -21.28 -5.14 -0.82
CA THR A 75 -21.35 -5.55 -2.23
C THR A 75 -21.08 -4.37 -3.17
N SER A 76 -21.09 -3.14 -2.65
CA SER A 76 -20.83 -1.93 -3.42
C SER A 76 -19.40 -1.46 -3.27
N ASN A 77 -18.82 -0.98 -4.38
CA ASN A 77 -17.48 -0.38 -4.41
C ASN A 77 -17.35 0.70 -3.33
N ARG A 78 -18.35 1.58 -3.17
CA ARG A 78 -18.28 2.73 -2.26
C ARG A 78 -18.00 2.35 -0.80
N HIS A 79 -18.44 1.16 -0.38
CA HIS A 79 -18.25 0.72 0.99
C HIS A 79 -16.80 0.36 1.33
N PHE A 80 -16.02 -0.15 0.36
CA PHE A 80 -14.59 -0.42 0.57
C PHE A 80 -13.82 0.85 0.91
N GLU A 81 -14.00 1.89 0.09
CA GLU A 81 -13.30 3.17 0.27
C GLU A 81 -13.63 3.80 1.62
N MET A 82 -14.92 3.85 1.97
CA MET A 82 -15.37 4.38 3.27
C MET A 82 -14.75 3.64 4.46
N GLU A 83 -14.74 2.31 4.42
CA GLU A 83 -14.18 1.49 5.49
C GLU A 83 -12.67 1.69 5.65
N MET A 84 -11.94 1.78 4.53
CA MET A 84 -10.50 2.04 4.58
C MET A 84 -10.17 3.45 5.04
N LYS A 85 -10.97 4.46 4.66
CA LYS A 85 -10.84 5.83 5.19
C LYS A 85 -11.12 5.89 6.69
N SER A 86 -12.17 5.23 7.17
CA SER A 86 -12.48 5.10 8.60
C SER A 86 -11.35 4.42 9.37
N SER A 87 -10.76 3.36 8.77
CA SER A 87 -9.60 2.68 9.34
C SER A 87 -8.40 3.60 9.43
N ALA A 88 -8.14 4.41 8.41
CA ALA A 88 -7.03 5.37 8.41
C ALA A 88 -7.17 6.42 9.52
N LEU A 89 -8.38 6.96 9.72
CA LEU A 89 -8.64 7.92 10.81
C LEU A 89 -8.29 7.31 12.16
N THR A 90 -8.71 6.07 12.39
CA THR A 90 -8.43 5.36 13.64
C THR A 90 -6.93 5.10 13.79
N GLU A 91 -6.28 4.61 12.74
CA GLU A 91 -4.85 4.29 12.71
C GLU A 91 -4.00 5.53 13.06
N PHE A 92 -4.27 6.66 12.42
CA PHE A 92 -3.42 7.86 12.56
C PHE A 92 -3.92 8.86 13.62
N THR A 93 -4.88 8.48 14.47
CA THR A 93 -5.39 9.32 15.59
C THR A 93 -4.26 9.85 16.47
N ASN A 94 -3.26 9.02 16.76
CA ASN A 94 -2.12 9.35 17.64
C ASN A 94 -0.90 9.86 16.88
N GLY A 95 -1.11 10.36 15.65
CA GLY A 95 -0.05 10.86 14.79
C GLY A 95 0.40 9.86 13.73
N PHE A 96 1.04 10.42 12.70
CA PHE A 96 1.55 9.69 11.56
C PHE A 96 2.87 9.00 11.90
N ASN A 97 3.01 7.75 11.47
CA ASN A 97 4.23 6.96 11.60
C ASN A 97 4.46 6.15 10.32
N LEU A 98 5.70 6.11 9.82
CA LEU A 98 6.05 5.50 8.53
C LEU A 98 5.78 3.98 8.52
N ARG A 99 6.15 3.26 9.58
CA ARG A 99 5.88 1.83 9.70
C ARG A 99 4.39 1.52 9.74
N ARG A 100 3.61 2.30 10.50
CA ARG A 100 2.14 2.17 10.53
C ARG A 100 1.51 2.51 9.19
N PHE A 101 2.06 3.47 8.45
CA PHE A 101 1.65 3.77 7.09
C PHE A 101 1.93 2.62 6.11
N LEU A 102 3.09 1.95 6.20
CA LEU A 102 3.40 0.77 5.41
C LEU A 102 2.48 -0.42 5.76
N ALA A 103 2.21 -0.65 7.05
CA ALA A 103 1.25 -1.65 7.51
C ALA A 103 -0.18 -1.36 6.99
N PHE A 104 -0.60 -0.10 7.04
CA PHE A 104 -1.86 0.35 6.46
C PHE A 104 -1.91 0.11 4.94
N CYS A 105 -0.84 0.41 4.20
CA CYS A 105 -0.75 0.09 2.78
C CYS A 105 -0.88 -1.41 2.53
N GLY A 106 -0.24 -2.26 3.36
CA GLY A 106 -0.35 -3.72 3.27
C GLY A 106 -1.77 -4.23 3.52
N MET A 107 -2.46 -3.67 4.51
CA MET A 107 -3.87 -3.97 4.79
C MET A 107 -4.78 -3.57 3.63
N VAL A 108 -4.68 -2.33 3.15
CA VAL A 108 -5.54 -1.78 2.09
C VAL A 108 -5.34 -2.53 0.77
N THR A 109 -4.09 -2.72 0.35
CA THR A 109 -3.79 -3.42 -0.92
C THR A 109 -4.13 -4.91 -0.83
N GLY A 110 -3.88 -5.56 0.31
CA GLY A 110 -4.27 -6.96 0.53
C GLY A 110 -5.79 -7.17 0.51
N LEU A 111 -6.57 -6.27 1.12
CA LEU A 111 -8.02 -6.29 1.00
C LEU A 111 -8.48 -6.04 -0.43
N ALA A 112 -7.88 -5.06 -1.12
CA ALA A 112 -8.22 -4.77 -2.52
C ALA A 112 -8.00 -5.96 -3.45
N VAL A 113 -6.91 -6.71 -3.26
CA VAL A 113 -6.65 -7.97 -3.99
C VAL A 113 -7.77 -8.99 -3.71
N ARG A 114 -8.17 -9.18 -2.44
CA ARG A 114 -9.24 -10.11 -2.09
C ARG A 114 -10.57 -9.72 -2.72
N PHE A 115 -10.96 -8.45 -2.63
CA PHE A 115 -12.17 -7.93 -3.27
C PHE A 115 -12.13 -8.08 -4.78
N TYR A 116 -10.99 -7.79 -5.41
CA TYR A 116 -10.81 -7.97 -6.85
C TYR A 116 -11.00 -9.42 -7.28
N LEU A 117 -10.42 -10.37 -6.54
CA LEU A 117 -10.59 -11.81 -6.77
C LEU A 117 -12.05 -12.30 -6.60
N HIS A 118 -12.88 -11.56 -5.86
CA HIS A 118 -14.30 -11.84 -5.68
C HIS A 118 -15.21 -11.00 -6.61
N GLY A 119 -14.64 -10.44 -7.67
CA GLY A 119 -15.40 -9.75 -8.72
C GLY A 119 -15.55 -8.24 -8.53
N CYS A 120 -15.02 -7.66 -7.45
CA CYS A 120 -15.05 -6.20 -7.23
C CYS A 120 -13.88 -5.52 -7.95
N SER A 121 -14.01 -5.33 -9.26
CA SER A 121 -12.95 -4.80 -10.12
C SER A 121 -12.49 -3.37 -9.80
N GLN A 122 -13.29 -2.61 -9.06
CA GLN A 122 -12.99 -1.23 -8.64
C GLN A 122 -12.12 -1.14 -7.37
N ALA A 123 -12.04 -2.20 -6.57
CA ALA A 123 -11.34 -2.15 -5.27
C ALA A 123 -9.87 -1.70 -5.38
N PRO A 124 -9.07 -2.12 -6.39
CA PRO A 124 -7.72 -1.60 -6.57
C PRO A 124 -7.65 -0.09 -6.84
N TYR A 125 -8.60 0.46 -7.61
CA TYR A 125 -8.65 1.91 -7.87
C TYR A 125 -9.00 2.70 -6.60
N GLN A 126 -9.89 2.15 -5.78
CA GLN A 126 -10.26 2.77 -4.51
C GLN A 126 -9.13 2.68 -3.49
N ALA A 127 -8.41 1.56 -3.45
CA ALA A 127 -7.19 1.44 -2.65
C ALA A 127 -6.16 2.51 -3.01
N VAL A 128 -5.95 2.74 -4.31
CA VAL A 128 -5.08 3.82 -4.78
C VAL A 128 -5.55 5.18 -4.26
N ALA A 129 -6.83 5.50 -4.39
CA ALA A 129 -7.39 6.77 -3.93
C ALA A 129 -7.20 6.94 -2.42
N VAL A 130 -7.49 5.90 -1.62
CA VAL A 130 -7.33 5.92 -0.16
C VAL A 130 -5.88 6.14 0.25
N ILE A 131 -4.94 5.41 -0.33
CA ILE A 131 -3.51 5.53 0.01
C ILE A 131 -3.00 6.95 -0.32
N ALA A 132 -3.36 7.47 -1.49
CA ALA A 132 -2.98 8.81 -1.90
C ALA A 132 -3.57 9.90 -0.98
N GLU A 133 -4.84 9.77 -0.60
CA GLU A 133 -5.53 10.69 0.31
C GLU A 133 -4.90 10.68 1.70
N VAL A 134 -4.69 9.51 2.29
CA VAL A 134 -4.03 9.37 3.60
C VAL A 134 -2.65 10.00 3.61
N MET A 135 -1.86 9.80 2.55
CA MET A 135 -0.54 10.40 2.45
C MET A 135 -0.59 11.93 2.30
N MET A 136 -1.58 12.46 1.59
CA MET A 136 -1.79 13.91 1.49
C MET A 136 -2.24 14.54 2.80
N ASP A 137 -3.22 13.93 3.47
CA ASP A 137 -3.76 14.44 4.73
C ASP A 137 -2.67 14.49 5.80
N ASN A 138 -1.70 13.59 5.71
CA ASN A 138 -0.56 13.53 6.61
C ASN A 138 0.73 14.13 6.02
N LYS A 139 0.66 14.92 4.94
CA LYS A 139 1.84 15.42 4.22
C LYS A 139 2.80 16.22 5.10
N GLY A 140 2.27 17.02 6.04
CA GLY A 140 3.07 17.77 7.01
C GLY A 140 3.88 16.84 7.90
N SER A 141 3.20 15.88 8.54
CA SER A 141 3.84 14.90 9.42
C SER A 141 4.80 13.99 8.65
N PHE A 142 4.43 13.53 7.47
CA PHE A 142 5.28 12.75 6.57
C PHE A 142 6.60 13.47 6.28
N LYS A 143 6.54 14.77 5.91
CA LYS A 143 7.74 15.58 5.69
C LYS A 143 8.58 15.75 6.96
N SER A 144 7.94 15.96 8.12
CA SER A 144 8.68 16.07 9.40
C SER A 144 9.36 14.77 9.83
N SER A 145 8.86 13.62 9.37
CA SER A 145 9.48 12.31 9.57
C SER A 145 10.55 11.97 8.52
N GLY A 146 11.08 12.96 7.79
CA GLY A 146 12.09 12.76 6.75
C GLY A 146 11.55 12.39 5.36
N GLY A 147 10.23 12.25 5.21
CA GLY A 147 9.57 12.08 3.93
C GLY A 147 9.92 10.78 3.21
N TRP A 148 10.19 10.88 1.91
CA TRP A 148 10.41 9.71 1.06
C TRP A 148 11.68 8.94 1.38
N ASP A 149 12.74 9.64 1.81
CA ASP A 149 14.03 9.02 2.10
C ASP A 149 13.92 8.16 3.37
N SER A 150 13.30 8.69 4.43
CA SER A 150 13.04 7.91 5.65
C SER A 150 12.00 6.80 5.45
N LEU A 151 11.03 6.97 4.54
CA LEU A 151 10.15 5.86 4.16
C LEU A 151 10.94 4.71 3.53
N GLN A 152 11.93 5.03 2.69
CA GLN A 152 12.81 4.06 2.05
C GLN A 152 13.69 3.33 3.08
N GLU A 153 14.25 4.05 4.05
CA GLU A 153 15.00 3.49 5.17
C GLU A 153 14.14 2.53 5.99
N GLU A 154 12.93 2.95 6.39
CA GLU A 154 11.99 2.11 7.13
C GLU A 154 11.65 0.81 6.37
N CYS A 155 11.54 0.87 5.05
CA CYS A 155 11.32 -0.33 4.22
C CYS A 155 12.51 -1.30 4.29
N ILE A 156 13.74 -0.78 4.26
CA ILE A 156 14.95 -1.60 4.39
C ILE A 156 15.02 -2.23 5.78
N ASP A 157 14.68 -1.46 6.82
CA ASP A 157 14.64 -1.95 8.19
C ASP A 157 13.62 -3.08 8.36
N ILE A 158 12.40 -2.94 7.82
CA ILE A 158 11.40 -4.01 7.80
C ILE A 158 11.96 -5.27 7.14
N LEU A 159 12.55 -5.12 5.95
CA LEU A 159 13.04 -6.25 5.17
C LEU A 159 14.27 -6.91 5.78
N THR A 160 15.01 -6.23 6.65
CA THR A 160 16.23 -6.77 7.28
C THR A 160 16.00 -7.29 8.71
N SER A 161 14.99 -6.76 9.43
CA SER A 161 14.71 -7.13 10.82
C SER A 161 14.42 -8.62 11.01
N ASP A 162 13.74 -9.26 10.05
CA ASP A 162 13.36 -10.68 10.12
C ASP A 162 14.53 -11.67 9.92
N TYR A 163 15.69 -11.19 9.45
CA TYR A 163 16.89 -12.02 9.35
C TYR A 163 17.56 -12.30 10.70
N SER A 164 17.14 -11.60 11.76
CA SER A 164 17.74 -11.69 13.09
C SER A 164 17.10 -12.76 13.99
N SER A 165 15.85 -13.15 13.70
CA SER A 165 15.00 -13.91 14.63
C SER A 165 14.63 -15.33 14.13
N CYS A 166 14.85 -15.64 12.86
CA CYS A 166 14.61 -16.98 12.30
C CYS A 166 15.82 -17.48 11.52
N GLY A 167 16.53 -18.46 12.08
CA GLY A 167 17.69 -19.16 11.47
C GLY A 167 17.36 -20.04 10.25
N CYS A 168 16.39 -19.66 9.42
CA CYS A 168 16.03 -20.37 8.20
C CYS A 168 16.29 -19.46 6.98
N PHE A 169 17.53 -19.50 6.48
CA PHE A 169 17.91 -18.88 5.23
C PHE A 169 17.29 -19.62 4.03
N SER A 170 16.51 -18.91 3.22
CA SER A 170 16.65 -18.85 1.75
C SER A 170 15.38 -18.27 1.11
N ARG A 171 15.34 -16.96 0.81
CA ARG A 171 14.48 -16.51 -0.30
C ARG A 171 14.75 -15.17 -0.97
N PHE A 172 15.57 -14.28 -0.41
CA PHE A 172 15.82 -12.99 -1.09
C PHE A 172 17.30 -12.64 -1.15
N GLN A 173 17.96 -13.06 -2.24
CA GLN A 173 19.10 -12.30 -2.76
C GLN A 173 18.52 -11.08 -3.48
N LEU A 174 18.55 -9.92 -2.83
CA LEU A 174 18.32 -8.66 -3.53
C LEU A 174 19.39 -8.53 -4.64
N PRO A 175 19.02 -8.25 -5.90
CA PRO A 175 20.02 -7.98 -6.92
C PRO A 175 20.80 -6.73 -6.50
N LEU A 176 22.10 -6.92 -6.27
CA LEU A 176 23.06 -5.82 -6.09
C LEU A 176 23.04 -4.96 -7.35
N PHE A 177 22.36 -3.80 -7.27
CA PHE A 177 22.47 -2.78 -8.31
C PHE A 177 23.88 -2.20 -8.25
N LYS A 178 24.68 -2.46 -9.28
CA LYS A 178 25.90 -1.69 -9.55
C LYS A 178 25.45 -0.32 -10.07
N THR A 179 25.82 0.72 -9.34
CA THR A 179 25.77 2.13 -9.78
C THR A 179 26.64 2.36 -11.00
#